data_AF-A0A2R6WXJ1-F1
#
_entry.id   AF-A0A2R6WXJ1-F1
#
_cell.length_a   1.000
_cell.length_b   1.000
_cell.length_c   1.000
_cell.angle_alpha   90.00
_cell.angle_beta   90.00
_cell.angle_gamma   90.00
#
_symmetry.space_group_name_H-M   'P 1'
#
loop_
_entity.id
_entity.type
_entity.pdbx_description
1 polymer ?
#
loop_
_entity_poly.entity_id
_entity_poly.type
_entity_poly.pdbx_seq_one_letter_code
_entity_poly.pdbx_strand_id
1 'polypeptide(L)'
;MHMKETDLPSNQEHLLYTLCEFSIVIITNLRKMGINPTPNEVTAYLHLWHVIGYYLGVTEEFSKRIVSENGAAALFVEMEKDLVHPGEAGKEAAKALLGNMALRPPMFWPYNLHGAVMRKLVGDEITSSLGIEPTPWYWKMIASGVLFNVRLLHSSNLFVRPRIYLYRKFTPPLWVVLSWIGKRISSRKGESEEKGGCQFERPRLGPDTSKKY
;
A
#
# COMPACT_ATOMS: atom_id res chain seq x y z
N MET A 1 29.71 10.07 -21.38
CA MET A 1 28.52 10.52 -20.63
C MET A 1 28.44 9.63 -19.40
N HIS A 2 28.91 10.09 -18.25
CA HIS A 2 28.79 9.32 -17.00
C HIS A 2 27.41 9.61 -16.42
N MET A 3 26.52 8.63 -16.45
CA MET A 3 25.25 8.69 -15.72
C MET A 3 25.59 8.75 -14.23
N LYS A 4 24.97 9.64 -13.47
CA LYS A 4 25.08 9.57 -12.02
C LYS A 4 24.35 8.32 -11.55
N GLU A 5 24.78 7.73 -10.45
CA GLU A 5 24.14 6.56 -9.86
C GLU A 5 22.66 6.83 -9.50
N THR A 6 22.31 8.11 -9.28
CA THR A 6 20.95 8.63 -9.11
C THR A 6 20.06 8.48 -10.35
N ASP A 7 20.64 8.38 -11.55
CA ASP A 7 19.89 8.29 -12.81
C ASP A 7 19.52 6.83 -13.16
N LEU A 8 20.03 5.86 -12.40
CA LEU A 8 19.71 4.45 -12.59
C LEU A 8 18.36 4.09 -11.96
N PRO A 9 17.55 3.24 -12.63
CA PRO A 9 16.31 2.76 -12.04
C PRO A 9 16.61 1.94 -10.78
N SER A 10 15.81 2.14 -9.72
CA SER A 10 15.91 1.41 -8.45
C SER A 10 17.28 1.53 -7.77
N ASN A 11 17.87 2.74 -7.76
CA ASN A 11 19.03 3.04 -6.93
C ASN A 11 18.70 2.94 -5.42
N GLN A 12 19.74 3.02 -4.57
CA GLN A 12 19.60 2.91 -3.12
C GLN A 12 18.71 4.00 -2.52
N GLU A 13 18.76 5.22 -3.06
CA GLU A 13 17.95 6.36 -2.58
C GLU A 13 16.47 6.14 -2.88
N HIS A 14 16.11 5.68 -4.07
CA HIS A 14 14.73 5.38 -4.45
C HIS A 14 14.16 4.24 -3.61
N LEU A 15 14.97 3.21 -3.34
CA LEU A 15 14.58 2.10 -2.47
C LEU A 15 14.34 2.59 -1.03
N LEU A 16 15.25 3.40 -0.50
CA LEU A 16 15.14 3.97 0.85
C LEU A 16 13.93 4.91 0.97
N TYR A 17 13.67 5.74 -0.04
CA TYR A 17 12.50 6.62 -0.07
C TYR A 17 11.20 5.82 -0.04
N THR A 18 11.11 4.79 -0.87
CA THR A 18 9.97 3.85 -0.87
C THR A 18 9.80 3.20 0.50
N LEU A 19 10.89 2.82 1.16
CA LEU A 19 10.86 2.25 2.51
C LEU A 19 10.32 3.25 3.55
N CYS A 20 10.66 4.53 3.43
CA CYS A 20 10.10 5.61 4.24
C CYS A 20 8.59 5.80 4.01
N GLU A 21 8.11 5.71 2.77
CA GLU A 21 6.68 5.78 2.44
C GLU A 21 5.86 4.66 3.12
N PHE A 22 6.42 3.46 3.23
CA PHE A 22 5.75 2.36 3.91
C PHE A 22 5.91 2.35 5.44
N SER A 23 6.91 3.05 5.96
CA SER A 23 7.22 3.09 7.40
C SER A 23 6.69 4.36 8.06
N ILE A 24 7.44 5.46 8.03
CA ILE A 24 7.14 6.68 8.78
C ILE A 24 5.90 7.41 8.26
N VAL A 25 5.64 7.37 6.96
CA VAL A 25 4.46 8.01 6.37
C VAL A 25 3.16 7.32 6.84
N ILE A 26 3.18 6.00 7.05
CA ILE A 26 2.03 5.28 7.62
C ILE A 26 1.77 5.72 9.07
N ILE A 27 2.81 5.81 9.91
CA ILE A 27 2.68 6.30 11.30
C ILE A 27 2.12 7.72 11.32
N THR A 28 2.66 8.59 10.46
CA THR A 28 2.23 9.99 10.33
C THR A 28 0.75 10.08 9.94
N ASN A 29 0.32 9.28 8.96
CA ASN A 29 -1.06 9.26 8.50
C ASN A 29 -2.02 8.63 9.52
N LEU A 30 -1.61 7.61 10.27
CA LEU A 30 -2.39 7.07 11.38
C LEU A 30 -2.71 8.15 12.40
N ARG A 31 -1.72 8.98 12.76
CA ARG A 31 -1.92 10.11 13.67
C ARG A 31 -2.86 11.18 13.09
N LYS A 32 -2.76 11.48 11.79
CA LYS A 32 -3.74 12.34 11.09
C LYS A 32 -5.16 11.78 11.16
N MET A 33 -5.31 10.45 11.16
CA MET A 33 -6.61 9.77 11.37
C MET A 33 -7.04 9.72 12.85
N GLY A 34 -6.22 10.23 13.77
CA GLY A 34 -6.50 10.21 15.21
C GLY A 34 -6.13 8.90 15.92
N ILE A 35 -5.40 8.02 15.25
CA ILE A 35 -4.84 6.79 15.82
C ILE A 35 -3.41 7.11 16.24
N ASN A 36 -3.12 7.02 17.54
CA ASN A 36 -1.80 7.30 18.09
C ASN A 36 -1.17 5.99 18.59
N PRO A 37 -0.28 5.36 17.80
CA PRO A 37 0.46 4.20 18.27
C PRO A 37 1.33 4.57 19.46
N THR A 38 1.48 3.64 20.40
CA THR A 38 2.39 3.76 21.52
C THR A 38 3.84 3.82 21.06
N PRO A 39 4.78 4.37 21.86
CA PRO A 39 6.19 4.38 21.50
C PRO A 39 6.74 2.99 21.14
N ASN A 40 6.32 1.95 21.86
CA ASN A 40 6.74 0.57 21.58
C ASN A 40 6.20 0.06 20.23
N GLU A 41 4.95 0.36 19.88
CA GLU A 41 4.39 0.01 18.57
C GLU A 41 5.09 0.73 17.44
N VAL A 42 5.41 2.02 17.61
CA VAL A 42 6.20 2.79 16.65
C VAL A 42 7.56 2.15 16.44
N THR A 43 8.30 1.89 17.52
CA THR A 43 9.63 1.26 17.44
C THR A 43 9.57 -0.12 16.79
N ALA A 44 8.58 -0.95 17.15
CA ALA A 44 8.40 -2.27 16.55
C ALA A 44 8.07 -2.19 15.05
N TYR A 45 7.20 -1.25 14.64
CA TYR A 45 6.84 -1.07 13.24
C TYR A 45 8.00 -0.54 12.39
N LEU A 46 8.77 0.42 12.92
CA LEU A 46 9.99 0.89 12.25
C LEU A 46 11.05 -0.22 12.17
N HIS A 47 11.21 -1.02 13.23
CA HIS A 47 12.12 -2.16 13.22
C HIS A 47 11.71 -3.22 12.18
N LEU A 48 10.40 -3.47 12.00
CA LEU A 48 9.91 -4.34 10.93
C LEU A 48 10.38 -3.85 9.56
N TRP A 49 10.18 -2.57 9.26
CA TRP A 49 10.60 -1.99 7.98
C TRP A 49 12.11 -1.89 7.82
N HIS A 50 12.85 -1.72 8.92
CA HIS A 50 14.31 -1.86 8.93
C HIS A 50 14.71 -3.27 8.44
N VAL A 51 14.16 -4.32 9.04
CA VAL A 51 14.47 -5.71 8.64
C VAL A 51 14.06 -5.97 7.18
N ILE A 52 12.91 -5.48 6.74
CA ILE A 52 12.49 -5.58 5.32
C ILE A 52 13.51 -4.88 4.41
N GLY A 53 13.96 -3.67 4.77
CA GLY A 53 14.99 -2.94 4.02
C GLY A 53 16.29 -3.71 3.88
N TYR A 54 16.74 -4.37 4.95
CA TYR A 54 17.92 -5.25 4.90
C TYR A 54 17.74 -6.37 3.86
N TYR A 55 16.58 -7.05 3.84
CA TYR A 55 16.30 -8.10 2.86
C TYR A 55 16.13 -7.58 1.43
N LEU A 56 15.74 -6.32 1.25
CA LEU A 56 15.68 -5.66 -0.06
C LEU A 56 17.06 -5.15 -0.53
N GLY A 57 18.11 -5.28 0.29
CA GLY A 57 19.46 -4.86 -0.05
C GLY A 57 19.76 -3.39 0.21
N VAL A 58 19.02 -2.74 1.12
CA VAL A 58 19.37 -1.40 1.62
C VAL A 58 20.67 -1.49 2.41
N THR A 59 21.63 -0.60 2.14
CA THR A 59 22.92 -0.60 2.86
C THR A 59 22.73 -0.30 4.35
N GLU A 60 23.63 -0.82 5.18
CA GLU A 60 23.57 -0.61 6.64
C GLU A 60 23.64 0.88 7.02
N GLU A 61 24.36 1.69 6.23
CA GLU A 61 24.47 3.14 6.41
C GLU A 61 23.09 3.83 6.30
N PHE A 62 22.33 3.52 5.26
CA PHE A 62 20.98 4.05 5.08
C PHE A 62 19.99 3.46 6.09
N SER A 63 20.13 2.17 6.38
CA SER A 63 19.28 1.43 7.30
C SER A 63 19.30 1.99 8.72
N LYS A 64 20.46 2.49 9.19
CA LYS A 64 20.60 3.15 10.50
C LYS A 64 19.80 4.46 10.62
N ARG A 65 19.43 5.09 9.51
CA ARG A 65 18.71 6.38 9.51
C ARG A 65 17.21 6.20 9.79
N ILE A 66 16.65 5.00 9.60
CA ILE A 66 15.21 4.71 9.80
C ILE A 66 14.89 4.03 11.14
N VAL A 67 15.86 3.87 12.03
CA VAL A 67 15.69 3.15 13.32
C VAL A 67 14.91 3.92 14.38
N SER A 68 14.78 5.23 14.21
CA SER A 68 14.03 6.10 15.10
C SER A 68 13.00 6.89 14.30
N GLU A 69 11.90 7.23 14.94
CA GLU A 69 10.82 7.95 14.30
C GLU A 69 11.27 9.32 13.77
N ASN A 70 11.99 10.09 14.61
CA ASN A 70 12.50 11.40 14.23
C ASN A 70 13.52 11.30 13.08
N GLY A 71 14.37 10.27 13.10
CA GLY A 71 15.34 10.02 12.04
C GLY A 71 14.66 9.69 10.71
N ALA A 72 13.69 8.77 10.73
CA ALA A 72 12.94 8.39 9.55
C ALA A 72 12.13 9.58 8.99
N ALA A 73 11.52 10.40 9.84
CA ALA A 73 10.76 11.58 9.43
C ALA A 73 11.65 12.64 8.80
N ALA A 74 12.81 12.92 9.40
CA ALA A 74 13.78 13.88 8.85
C ALA A 74 14.31 13.41 7.50
N LEU A 75 14.66 12.12 7.40
CA LEU A 75 15.10 11.50 6.14
C LEU A 75 14.05 11.62 5.04
N PHE A 76 12.78 11.32 5.35
CA PHE A 76 11.70 11.40 4.37
C PHE A 76 11.57 12.83 3.80
N VAL A 77 11.54 13.85 4.66
CA VAL A 77 11.41 15.26 4.25
C VAL A 77 12.63 15.75 3.46
N GLU A 78 13.82 15.24 3.78
CA GLU A 78 15.04 15.52 3.03
C GLU A 78 14.94 14.98 1.60
N MET A 79 14.62 13.69 1.46
CA MET A 79 14.57 12.99 0.17
C MET A 79 13.37 13.39 -0.69
N GLU A 80 12.25 13.77 -0.08
CA GLU A 80 11.02 14.16 -0.79
C GLU A 80 11.27 15.29 -1.80
N LYS A 81 12.15 16.24 -1.46
CA LYS A 81 12.48 17.39 -2.32
C LYS A 81 13.14 16.97 -3.64
N ASP A 82 13.95 15.94 -3.58
CA ASP A 82 14.80 15.52 -4.70
C ASP A 82 14.17 14.38 -5.50
N LEU A 83 13.24 13.62 -4.90
CA LEU A 83 12.66 12.42 -5.52
C LEU A 83 11.20 12.57 -5.95
N VAL A 84 10.45 13.53 -5.38
CA VAL A 84 9.04 13.72 -5.74
C VAL A 84 8.93 14.66 -6.94
N HIS A 85 8.83 14.05 -8.11
CA HIS A 85 8.60 14.75 -9.37
C HIS A 85 7.31 14.24 -10.03
N PRO A 86 6.21 15.00 -9.99
CA PRO A 86 4.93 14.61 -10.56
C PRO A 86 5.02 14.59 -12.09
N GLY A 87 5.33 13.43 -12.65
CA GLY A 87 5.29 13.16 -14.09
C GLY A 87 3.91 12.68 -14.56
N GLU A 88 3.68 12.67 -15.88
CA GLU A 88 2.42 12.22 -16.48
C GLU A 88 2.07 10.77 -16.08
N ALA A 89 3.05 9.87 -16.03
CA ALA A 89 2.85 8.50 -15.57
C ALA A 89 2.32 8.43 -14.13
N GLY A 90 2.78 9.31 -13.23
CA GLY A 90 2.29 9.38 -11.85
C GLY A 90 0.83 9.84 -11.77
N LYS A 91 0.45 10.81 -12.62
CA LYS A 91 -0.94 11.29 -12.71
C LYS A 91 -1.88 10.19 -13.23
N GLU A 92 -1.47 9.49 -14.27
CA GLU A 92 -2.23 8.37 -14.83
C GLU A 92 -2.40 7.24 -13.81
N ALA A 93 -1.31 6.87 -13.13
CA ALA A 93 -1.33 5.85 -12.08
C ALA A 93 -2.26 6.24 -10.92
N ALA A 94 -2.18 7.48 -10.43
CA ALA A 94 -3.06 7.97 -9.37
C ALA A 94 -4.54 7.91 -9.77
N LYS A 95 -4.89 8.39 -10.97
CA LYS A 95 -6.26 8.33 -11.50
C LYS A 95 -6.75 6.89 -11.66
N ALA A 96 -5.90 6.01 -12.18
CA ALA A 96 -6.23 4.60 -12.38
C ALA A 96 -6.44 3.86 -11.04
N LEU A 97 -5.63 4.14 -10.02
CA LEU A 97 -5.79 3.54 -8.68
C LEU A 97 -7.09 4.02 -8.03
N LEU A 98 -7.35 5.32 -8.01
CA LEU A 98 -8.58 5.88 -7.45
C LEU A 98 -9.83 5.37 -8.20
N GLY A 99 -9.77 5.29 -9.53
CA GLY A 99 -10.84 4.73 -10.36
C GLY A 99 -11.09 3.24 -10.08
N ASN A 100 -10.03 2.47 -9.86
CA ASN A 100 -10.13 1.05 -9.52
C ASN A 100 -10.56 0.81 -8.07
N MET A 101 -10.41 1.75 -7.16
CA MET A 101 -10.93 1.63 -5.79
C MET A 101 -12.40 2.07 -5.68
N ALA A 102 -12.81 3.00 -6.54
CA ALA A 102 -14.14 3.59 -6.49
C ALA A 102 -15.26 2.55 -6.63
N LEU A 103 -16.28 2.68 -5.78
CA LEU A 103 -17.48 1.85 -5.77
C LEU A 103 -17.19 0.35 -5.63
N ARG A 104 -16.08 -0.02 -4.97
CA ARG A 104 -15.74 -1.42 -4.66
C ARG A 104 -15.87 -1.72 -3.15
N PRO A 105 -16.10 -3.00 -2.78
CA PRO A 105 -16.11 -3.43 -1.38
C PRO A 105 -14.77 -3.11 -0.67
N PRO A 106 -14.76 -2.92 0.67
CA PRO A 106 -15.90 -3.06 1.58
C PRO A 106 -16.72 -1.78 1.77
N MET A 107 -16.22 -0.60 1.35
CA MET A 107 -16.82 0.69 1.69
C MET A 107 -17.60 1.36 0.55
N PHE A 108 -17.43 0.91 -0.71
CA PHE A 108 -18.12 1.46 -1.89
C PHE A 108 -18.02 2.99 -2.02
N TRP A 109 -16.88 3.57 -1.66
CA TRP A 109 -16.69 5.02 -1.74
C TRP A 109 -16.65 5.51 -3.19
N PRO A 110 -17.27 6.65 -3.51
CA PRO A 110 -17.15 7.24 -4.83
C PRO A 110 -15.74 7.83 -5.02
N TYR A 111 -15.33 7.99 -6.29
CA TYR A 111 -14.01 8.54 -6.66
C TYR A 111 -13.68 9.85 -5.93
N ASN A 112 -14.63 10.78 -5.88
CA ASN A 112 -14.44 12.10 -5.25
C ASN A 112 -14.18 12.01 -3.74
N LEU A 113 -14.73 11.00 -3.06
CA LEU A 113 -14.46 10.78 -1.65
C LEU A 113 -13.03 10.28 -1.44
N HIS A 114 -12.55 9.36 -2.28
CA HIS A 114 -11.15 8.93 -2.22
C HIS A 114 -10.19 10.11 -2.46
N GLY A 115 -10.46 10.96 -3.46
CA GLY A 115 -9.69 12.17 -3.70
C GLY A 115 -9.71 13.14 -2.51
N ALA A 116 -10.87 13.35 -1.87
CA ALA A 116 -10.98 14.21 -0.70
C ALA A 116 -10.23 13.66 0.53
N VAL A 117 -10.23 12.35 0.74
CA VAL A 117 -9.45 11.68 1.80
C VAL A 117 -7.96 11.80 1.51
N MET A 118 -7.54 11.55 0.27
CA MET A 118 -6.14 11.70 -0.16
C MET A 118 -5.62 13.11 0.08
N ARG A 119 -6.40 14.14 -0.26
CA ARG A 119 -6.06 15.55 0.02
C ARG A 119 -5.83 15.84 1.50
N LYS A 120 -6.56 15.17 2.40
CA LYS A 120 -6.37 15.32 3.86
C LYS A 120 -5.13 14.60 4.40
N LEU A 121 -4.82 13.44 3.84
CA LEU A 121 -3.73 12.59 4.32
C LEU A 121 -2.39 13.01 3.72
N VAL A 122 -2.34 13.17 2.40
CA VAL A 122 -1.13 13.51 1.65
C VAL A 122 -0.91 15.02 1.66
N GLY A 123 -1.98 15.79 1.41
CA GLY A 123 -1.93 17.25 1.32
C GLY A 123 -2.45 17.77 -0.02
N ASP A 124 -2.87 19.04 -0.05
CA ASP A 124 -3.48 19.63 -1.24
C ASP A 124 -2.48 19.84 -2.38
N GLU A 125 -1.21 20.15 -2.10
CA GLU A 125 -0.16 20.39 -3.10
C GLU A 125 0.18 19.13 -3.92
N ILE A 126 0.65 18.07 -3.26
CA ILE A 126 0.99 16.79 -3.89
C ILE A 126 -0.23 16.18 -4.59
N THR A 127 -1.41 16.25 -3.99
CA THR A 127 -2.62 15.70 -4.62
C THR A 127 -2.99 16.45 -5.89
N SER A 128 -2.79 17.77 -5.92
CA SER A 128 -3.05 18.57 -7.13
C SER A 128 -1.97 18.34 -8.19
N SER A 129 -0.72 18.12 -7.79
CA SER A 129 0.36 17.80 -8.71
C SER A 129 0.17 16.44 -9.40
N LEU A 130 -0.51 15.49 -8.73
CA LEU A 130 -0.98 14.22 -9.30
C LEU A 130 -2.21 14.36 -10.22
N GLY A 131 -2.67 15.58 -10.50
CA GLY A 131 -3.78 15.83 -11.42
C GLY A 131 -5.13 15.36 -10.90
N ILE A 132 -5.29 15.24 -9.58
CA ILE A 132 -6.57 14.98 -8.94
C ILE A 132 -7.24 16.32 -8.69
N GLU A 133 -8.43 16.53 -9.25
CA GLU A 133 -9.11 17.82 -9.19
C GLU A 133 -9.39 18.29 -7.75
N PRO A 134 -9.41 19.61 -7.50
CA PRO A 134 -9.86 20.16 -6.23
C PRO A 134 -11.28 19.71 -5.90
N THR A 135 -11.48 19.19 -4.70
CA THR A 135 -12.80 18.74 -4.27
C THR A 135 -13.59 19.92 -3.66
N PRO A 136 -14.87 20.09 -4.01
CA PRO A 136 -15.78 21.02 -3.32
C PRO A 136 -15.75 20.88 -1.79
N TRP A 137 -16.09 21.95 -1.08
CA TRP A 137 -16.04 22.00 0.39
C TRP A 137 -16.82 20.87 1.07
N TYR A 138 -17.95 20.46 0.50
CA TYR A 138 -18.79 19.42 1.08
C TYR A 138 -18.08 18.05 1.07
N TRP A 139 -17.29 17.73 0.05
CA TRP A 139 -16.45 16.53 0.05
C TRP A 139 -15.33 16.63 1.09
N LYS A 140 -14.75 17.81 1.30
CA LYS A 140 -13.79 18.03 2.39
C LYS A 140 -14.44 17.79 3.76
N MET A 141 -15.70 18.19 3.94
CA MET A 141 -16.47 17.91 5.15
C MET A 141 -16.82 16.43 5.31
N ILE A 142 -17.27 15.76 4.25
CA ILE A 142 -17.54 14.31 4.29
C ILE A 142 -16.26 13.55 4.65
N ALA A 143 -15.13 13.87 4.02
CA ALA A 143 -13.84 13.25 4.35
C ALA A 143 -13.43 13.53 5.81
N SER A 144 -13.64 14.75 6.33
CA SER A 144 -13.42 15.06 7.75
C SER A 144 -14.30 14.17 8.63
N GLY A 145 -15.58 14.02 8.28
CA GLY A 145 -16.52 13.16 8.98
C GLY A 145 -16.07 11.69 8.97
N VAL A 146 -15.60 11.17 7.84
CA VAL A 146 -15.04 9.81 7.73
C VAL A 146 -13.86 9.63 8.68
N LEU A 147 -12.87 10.53 8.65
CA LEU A 147 -11.70 10.44 9.53
C LEU A 147 -12.08 10.60 11.02
N PHE A 148 -13.05 11.48 11.32
CA PHE A 148 -13.60 11.62 12.66
C PHE A 148 -14.28 10.33 13.14
N ASN A 149 -15.05 9.67 12.28
CA ASN A 149 -15.67 8.38 12.59
C ASN A 149 -14.62 7.29 12.84
N VAL A 150 -13.55 7.24 12.05
CA VAL A 150 -12.42 6.32 12.29
C VAL A 150 -11.81 6.57 13.68
N ARG A 151 -11.55 7.84 14.03
CA ARG A 151 -11.04 8.24 15.35
C ARG A 151 -11.98 7.85 16.49
N LEU A 152 -13.29 8.05 16.30
CA LEU A 152 -14.31 7.72 17.29
C LEU A 152 -14.39 6.21 17.52
N LEU A 153 -14.37 5.42 16.45
CA LEU A 153 -14.37 3.96 16.51
C LEU A 153 -13.10 3.42 17.18
N HIS A 154 -11.94 4.03 16.95
CA HIS A 154 -10.70 3.66 17.62
C HIS A 154 -10.70 4.01 19.12
N SER A 155 -11.16 5.22 19.46
CA SER A 155 -11.20 5.70 20.85
C SER A 155 -12.23 4.98 21.71
N SER A 156 -13.27 4.42 21.09
CA SER A 156 -14.31 3.69 21.79
C SER A 156 -13.96 2.19 21.87
N ASN A 157 -13.68 1.70 23.08
CA ASN A 157 -13.62 0.25 23.36
C ASN A 157 -14.92 -0.51 23.03
N LEU A 158 -15.99 0.17 22.60
CA LEU A 158 -17.30 -0.40 22.29
C LEU A 158 -17.35 -1.24 21.00
N PHE A 159 -16.43 -1.06 20.05
CA PHE A 159 -16.55 -1.69 18.71
C PHE A 159 -15.47 -2.71 18.34
N VAL A 160 -14.42 -2.87 19.15
CA VAL A 160 -13.30 -3.81 18.85
C VAL A 160 -13.73 -5.28 19.06
N ARG A 161 -14.56 -5.56 20.07
CA ARG A 161 -15.04 -6.92 20.38
C ARG A 161 -16.06 -7.49 19.37
N PRO A 162 -17.08 -6.72 18.90
CA PRO A 162 -18.03 -7.22 17.93
C PRO A 162 -17.45 -7.38 16.51
N ARG A 163 -16.45 -6.56 16.11
CA ARG A 163 -15.89 -6.61 14.75
C ARG A 163 -15.04 -7.83 14.48
N ILE A 164 -14.22 -8.32 15.42
CA ILE A 164 -13.51 -9.60 15.27
C ILE A 164 -14.53 -10.76 15.18
N TYR A 165 -15.63 -10.66 15.93
CA TYR A 165 -16.70 -11.64 15.92
C TYR A 165 -17.51 -11.64 14.60
N LEU A 166 -17.83 -10.45 14.06
CA LEU A 166 -18.48 -10.29 12.76
C LEU A 166 -17.54 -10.59 11.60
N TYR A 167 -16.26 -10.19 11.64
CA TYR A 167 -15.28 -10.57 10.60
C TYR A 167 -15.10 -12.08 10.54
N ARG A 168 -15.13 -12.79 11.68
CA ARG A 168 -15.12 -14.26 11.71
C ARG A 168 -16.43 -14.91 11.23
N LYS A 169 -17.54 -14.17 11.25
CA LYS A 169 -18.88 -14.64 10.84
C LYS A 169 -19.25 -14.25 9.39
N PHE A 170 -18.65 -13.18 8.87
CA PHE A 170 -18.94 -12.58 7.55
C PHE A 170 -17.76 -12.57 6.58
N THR A 171 -16.56 -13.02 6.96
CA THR A 171 -15.72 -13.65 5.93
C THR A 171 -16.51 -14.86 5.45
N PRO A 172 -16.87 -14.96 4.15
CA PRO A 172 -17.24 -16.25 3.60
C PRO A 172 -16.10 -17.17 4.02
N PRO A 173 -16.37 -18.33 4.68
CA PRO A 173 -15.29 -19.21 5.08
C PRO A 173 -14.38 -19.37 3.87
N LEU A 174 -13.07 -19.30 4.04
CA LEU A 174 -12.08 -19.36 2.94
C LEU A 174 -12.49 -20.40 1.87
N TRP A 175 -13.14 -21.48 2.28
CA TRP A 175 -13.81 -22.47 1.45
C TRP A 175 -14.84 -21.95 0.42
N VAL A 176 -15.68 -20.94 0.69
CA VAL A 176 -16.60 -20.34 -0.30
C VAL A 176 -15.80 -19.60 -1.38
N VAL A 177 -14.82 -18.78 -1.00
CA VAL A 177 -13.93 -18.10 -1.97
C VAL A 177 -13.12 -19.12 -2.75
N LEU A 178 -12.56 -20.14 -2.09
CA LEU A 178 -11.84 -21.25 -2.72
C LEU A 178 -12.75 -22.10 -3.63
N SER A 179 -14.02 -22.31 -3.26
CA SER A 179 -15.01 -23.03 -4.07
C SER A 179 -15.41 -22.21 -5.29
N TRP A 180 -15.49 -20.88 -5.15
CA TRP A 180 -15.82 -19.98 -6.24
C TRP A 180 -14.64 -19.82 -7.19
N ILE A 181 -13.41 -19.74 -6.67
CA ILE A 181 -12.17 -19.82 -7.45
C ILE A 181 -12.08 -21.19 -8.15
N GLY A 182 -12.36 -22.29 -7.44
CA GLY A 182 -12.37 -23.64 -8.00
C GLY A 182 -13.39 -23.81 -9.13
N LYS A 183 -14.63 -23.35 -8.94
CA LYS A 183 -15.67 -23.34 -9.99
C LYS A 183 -15.28 -22.47 -11.18
N ARG A 184 -14.66 -21.31 -10.94
CA ARG A 184 -14.19 -20.40 -12.00
C ARG A 184 -13.02 -21.00 -12.79
N ILE A 185 -12.09 -21.70 -12.14
CA ILE A 185 -10.99 -22.43 -12.80
C ILE A 185 -11.55 -23.62 -13.59
N SER A 186 -12.52 -24.36 -13.04
CA SER A 186 -13.17 -25.48 -13.73
C SER A 186 -13.95 -25.02 -14.97
N SER A 187 -14.65 -23.89 -14.89
CA SER A 187 -15.36 -23.28 -16.03
C SER A 187 -14.40 -22.85 -17.13
N ARG A 188 -13.25 -22.26 -16.77
CA ARG A 188 -12.21 -21.88 -17.74
C ARG A 188 -11.50 -23.09 -18.34
N LYS A 189 -11.33 -24.17 -17.58
CA LYS A 189 -10.79 -25.44 -18.10
C LYS A 189 -11.73 -26.06 -19.13
N GLY A 190 -13.03 -26.09 -18.85
CA GLY A 190 -14.06 -26.55 -19.80
C GLY A 190 -14.09 -25.71 -21.09
N GLU A 191 -14.03 -24.37 -20.97
CA GLU A 191 -13.95 -23.49 -22.15
C GLU A 191 -12.63 -23.62 -22.93
N SER A 192 -11.50 -23.90 -22.25
CA SER A 192 -10.20 -24.11 -22.92
C SER A 192 -10.08 -25.48 -23.59
N GLU A 193 -10.67 -26.52 -23.01
CA GLU A 193 -10.71 -27.87 -23.60
C GLU A 193 -11.64 -27.93 -24.82
N GLU A 194 -12.71 -27.12 -24.82
CA GLU A 194 -13.64 -27.04 -25.96
C GLU A 194 -13.14 -26.12 -27.10
N LYS A 195 -12.24 -25.16 -26.84
CA LYS A 195 -11.77 -24.16 -27.83
C LYS A 195 -10.29 -24.15 -28.18
N GLY A 196 -9.47 -25.11 -27.74
CA GLY A 196 -8.07 -25.09 -28.14
C GLY A 196 -7.25 -26.27 -27.66
N GLY A 197 -7.21 -27.32 -28.49
CA GLY A 197 -6.09 -28.25 -28.49
C GLY A 197 -4.80 -27.50 -28.82
N CYS A 198 -4.13 -26.96 -27.81
CA CYS A 198 -2.76 -26.51 -27.89
C CYS A 198 -2.02 -27.07 -26.69
N GLN A 199 -1.30 -28.17 -26.90
CA GLN A 199 -0.46 -28.81 -25.90
C GLN A 199 0.71 -27.89 -25.55
N PHE A 200 0.64 -27.22 -24.41
CA PHE A 200 1.79 -26.57 -23.80
C PHE A 200 2.49 -27.57 -22.89
N GLU A 201 3.57 -28.18 -23.36
CA GLU A 201 4.45 -28.99 -22.53
C GLU A 201 5.11 -28.12 -21.45
N ARG A 202 4.98 -28.52 -20.18
CA ARG A 202 5.73 -27.89 -19.08
C ARG A 202 7.22 -28.16 -19.27
N PRO A 203 8.11 -27.17 -19.09
CA PRO A 203 9.54 -27.42 -19.04
C PRO A 203 9.85 -28.43 -17.93
N ARG A 204 10.55 -29.53 -18.26
CA ARG A 204 11.05 -30.47 -17.26
C ARG A 204 12.05 -29.72 -16.38
N LEU A 205 11.75 -29.58 -15.09
CA LEU A 205 12.75 -29.20 -14.10
C LEU A 205 13.93 -30.15 -14.22
N GLY A 206 15.13 -29.60 -14.40
CA GLY A 206 16.38 -30.35 -14.48
C GLY A 206 16.64 -31.18 -13.22
N PRO A 207 17.55 -32.17 -13.29
CA PRO A 207 17.74 -33.13 -12.21
C PRO A 207 18.15 -32.45 -10.90
N ASP A 208 17.49 -32.88 -9.83
CA ASP A 208 17.72 -32.53 -8.44
C ASP A 208 19.19 -32.76 -8.04
N THR A 209 19.90 -31.67 -7.73
CA THR A 209 21.30 -31.70 -7.29
C THR A 209 21.46 -31.79 -5.78
N SER A 210 20.41 -32.10 -5.00
CA SER A 210 20.52 -32.20 -3.53
C SER A 210 21.27 -33.43 -3.00
N LYS A 211 22.08 -34.11 -3.82
CA LYS A 211 23.00 -35.17 -3.39
C LYS A 211 24.33 -35.07 -4.14
N LYS A 212 25.24 -34.25 -3.64
CA LYS A 212 26.70 -34.47 -3.66
C LYS A 212 27.42 -33.32 -2.93
N TYR A 213 28.00 -33.68 -1.78
CA TYR A 213 29.04 -32.99 -0.97
C TYR A 213 28.77 -31.56 -0.51
#